data_AF-A0A8T2U6G4-F1
#
_entry.id   AF-A0A8T2U6G4-F1
#
_cell.length_a   1.000
_cell.length_b   1.000
_cell.length_c   1.000
_cell.angle_alpha   90.00
_cell.angle_beta   90.00
_cell.angle_gamma   90.00
#
_symmetry.space_group_name_H-M   'P 1'
#
loop_
_entity.id
_entity.type
_entity.pdbx_description
1 polymer ?
#
loop_
_entity_poly.entity_id
_entity_poly.type
_entity_poly.pdbx_seq_one_letter_code
_entity_poly.pdbx_strand_id
1 'polypeptide(L)'
;MTTVGILENALPATRLLEKCRLMFQVQEALENQKVEFAKKEEELKEREENLRLKDRELQDSLIGFSKFLQENNAKKVRAEKKALDEARIRQEKEIEIRELENKLEELQKERATAKTTLERMMAYQKYLELVVDVTQEYHEINDLLLRHSTLTSTCDDLAKHIEECSDTLETLRVDLVAYRKASKDEILNLENDVSSAKQMHEKKKRETAGIEQRMDSILQAAASRTLARGQACMAADNLFSRVCHCSRISHPVHTNSLKQLDVVGDYITDINQIIRTYRGSSFRNIY
;
A
#
# COMPACT_ATOMS: atom_id res chain seq x y z
N MET A 1 78.67 -123.03 37.07
CA MET A 1 79.17 -124.05 38.01
C MET A 1 79.64 -125.26 37.22
N THR A 2 80.84 -125.75 37.54
CA THR A 2 81.39 -127.11 37.28
C THR A 2 81.94 -127.49 35.90
N THR A 3 82.87 -126.72 35.33
CA THR A 3 83.84 -127.25 34.32
C THR A 3 85.26 -126.68 34.42
N VAL A 4 85.59 -125.91 35.46
CA VAL A 4 86.87 -125.20 35.55
C VAL A 4 87.97 -125.99 36.28
N GLY A 5 87.63 -127.09 36.96
CA GLY A 5 88.58 -127.90 37.75
C GLY A 5 89.28 -129.07 37.02
N ILE A 6 88.96 -129.33 35.75
CA ILE A 6 89.51 -130.49 35.00
C ILE A 6 90.73 -130.11 34.14
N LEU A 7 91.05 -128.81 34.01
CA LEU A 7 92.00 -128.29 33.01
C LEU A 7 93.47 -128.13 33.45
N GLU A 8 93.81 -128.35 34.73
CA GLU A 8 95.22 -128.22 35.17
C GLU A 8 96.08 -129.48 34.88
N ASN A 9 95.49 -130.65 34.67
CA ASN A 9 96.24 -131.92 34.50
C ASN A 9 96.22 -132.53 33.08
N ALA A 10 95.94 -131.74 32.04
CA ALA A 10 95.93 -132.20 30.64
C ALA A 10 97.16 -131.69 29.84
N LEU A 11 97.62 -132.47 28.84
CA LEU A 11 98.82 -132.21 28.02
C LEU A 11 98.83 -130.81 27.36
N PRO A 12 100.01 -130.20 27.05
CA PRO A 12 100.10 -128.88 26.41
C PRO A 12 99.27 -128.74 25.13
N ALA A 13 99.15 -129.83 24.36
CA ALA A 13 98.32 -129.91 23.18
C ALA A 13 96.82 -129.69 23.47
N THR A 14 96.29 -130.25 24.57
CA THR A 14 94.89 -130.10 24.97
C THR A 14 94.54 -128.69 25.47
N ARG A 15 95.46 -127.98 26.15
CA ARG A 15 95.24 -126.58 26.55
C ARG A 15 95.28 -125.62 25.36
N LEU A 16 96.18 -125.86 24.41
CA LEU A 16 96.23 -125.08 23.17
C LEU A 16 94.94 -125.26 22.37
N LEU A 17 94.46 -126.51 22.23
CA LEU A 17 93.19 -126.82 21.58
C LEU A 17 92.01 -126.11 22.27
N GLU A 18 91.99 -126.05 23.58
CA GLU A 18 90.90 -125.39 24.33
C GLU A 18 90.98 -123.87 24.28
N LYS A 19 92.18 -123.27 24.27
CA LYS A 19 92.34 -121.83 24.05
C LYS A 19 92.01 -121.43 22.60
N CYS A 20 92.34 -122.28 21.62
CA CYS A 20 91.88 -122.14 20.24
C CYS A 20 90.36 -122.28 20.14
N ARG A 21 89.73 -123.20 20.88
CA ARG A 21 88.28 -123.33 20.99
C ARG A 21 87.62 -122.09 21.59
N LEU A 22 88.15 -121.56 22.69
CA LEU A 22 87.65 -120.34 23.34
C LEU A 22 87.84 -119.11 22.46
N MET A 23 89.00 -118.97 21.80
CA MET A 23 89.24 -117.90 20.84
C MET A 23 88.29 -117.99 19.65
N PHE A 24 88.00 -119.19 19.16
CA PHE A 24 87.01 -119.42 18.11
C PHE A 24 85.59 -119.06 18.59
N GLN A 25 85.20 -119.44 19.81
CA GLN A 25 83.91 -119.06 20.40
C GLN A 25 83.77 -117.54 20.60
N VAL A 26 84.82 -116.85 21.05
CA VAL A 26 84.81 -115.39 21.19
C VAL A 26 84.80 -114.71 19.82
N GLN A 27 85.53 -115.23 18.85
CA GLN A 27 85.51 -114.72 17.47
C GLN A 27 84.13 -114.93 16.82
N GLU A 28 83.52 -116.10 17.04
CA GLU A 28 82.16 -116.43 16.59
C GLU A 28 81.12 -115.53 17.29
N ALA A 29 81.24 -115.29 18.60
CA ALA A 29 80.37 -114.35 19.32
C ALA A 29 80.54 -112.89 18.86
N LEU A 30 81.77 -112.46 18.57
CA LEU A 30 82.07 -111.13 18.04
C LEU A 30 81.52 -110.97 16.61
N GLU A 31 81.67 -111.98 15.75
CA GLU A 31 81.08 -111.96 14.41
C GLU A 31 79.55 -111.98 14.47
N ASN A 32 78.94 -112.79 15.34
CA ASN A 32 77.49 -112.76 15.58
C ASN A 32 77.03 -111.38 16.08
N GLN A 33 77.79 -110.74 16.97
CA GLN A 33 77.47 -109.39 17.47
C GLN A 33 77.61 -108.32 16.39
N LYS A 34 78.62 -108.42 15.51
CA LYS A 34 78.76 -107.52 14.34
C LYS A 34 77.60 -107.68 13.37
N VAL A 35 77.16 -108.91 13.11
CA VAL A 35 75.99 -109.20 12.26
C VAL A 35 74.72 -108.61 12.89
N GLU A 36 74.52 -108.76 14.20
CA GLU A 36 73.39 -108.17 14.93
C GLU A 36 73.40 -106.63 14.93
N PHE A 37 74.56 -106.00 15.10
CA PHE A 37 74.68 -104.55 15.00
C PHE A 37 74.44 -104.04 13.58
N ALA A 38 74.99 -104.72 12.57
CA ALA A 38 74.75 -104.37 11.17
C ALA A 38 73.26 -104.45 10.82
N LYS A 39 72.57 -105.50 11.29
CA LYS A 39 71.12 -105.65 11.13
C LYS A 39 70.33 -104.53 11.80
N LYS A 40 70.67 -104.16 13.05
CA LYS A 40 70.04 -103.04 13.75
C LYS A 40 70.32 -101.69 13.10
N GLU A 41 71.53 -101.50 12.57
CA GLU A 41 71.89 -100.30 11.82
C GLU A 41 71.07 -100.19 10.53
N GLU A 42 70.85 -101.32 9.83
CA GLU A 42 69.97 -101.39 8.66
C GLU A 42 68.51 -101.08 9.02
N GLU A 43 67.96 -101.67 10.08
CA GLU A 43 66.60 -101.38 10.57
C GLU A 43 66.42 -99.90 10.98
N LEU A 44 67.44 -99.29 11.62
CA LEU A 44 67.40 -97.87 11.99
C LEU A 44 67.50 -96.97 10.76
N LYS A 45 68.33 -97.31 9.76
CA LYS A 45 68.39 -96.59 8.48
C LYS A 45 67.08 -96.66 7.74
N GLU A 46 66.45 -97.84 7.65
CA GLU A 46 65.12 -97.99 7.06
C GLU A 46 64.08 -97.14 7.83
N ARG A 47 64.15 -97.10 9.16
CA ARG A 47 63.22 -96.30 9.97
C ARG A 47 63.44 -94.80 9.81
N GLU A 48 64.69 -94.36 9.70
CA GLU A 48 65.03 -92.95 9.44
C GLU A 48 64.54 -92.52 8.05
N GLU A 49 64.78 -93.33 7.02
CA GLU A 49 64.27 -93.09 5.67
C GLU A 49 62.74 -93.04 5.64
N ASN A 50 62.06 -93.98 6.31
CA ASN A 50 60.60 -93.96 6.44
C ASN A 50 60.07 -92.70 7.16
N LEU A 51 60.77 -92.22 8.19
CA LEU A 51 60.40 -90.99 8.88
C LEU A 51 60.60 -89.76 7.99
N ARG A 52 61.71 -89.69 7.23
CA ARG A 52 61.95 -88.62 6.26
C ARG A 52 60.89 -88.58 5.16
N LEU A 53 60.47 -89.74 4.66
CA LEU A 53 59.38 -89.83 3.69
C LEU A 53 58.07 -89.27 4.27
N LYS A 54 57.69 -89.68 5.48
CA LYS A 54 56.48 -89.18 6.15
C LYS A 54 56.55 -87.68 6.44
N ASP A 55 57.70 -87.17 6.87
CA ASP A 55 57.87 -85.73 7.09
C ASP A 55 57.70 -84.94 5.78
N ARG A 56 58.26 -85.44 4.69
CA ARG A 56 58.09 -84.86 3.35
C ARG A 56 56.62 -84.89 2.90
N GLU A 57 55.92 -86.00 3.09
CA GLU A 57 54.48 -86.11 2.78
C GLU A 57 53.63 -85.12 3.60
N LEU A 58 53.97 -84.92 4.88
CA LEU A 58 53.30 -83.93 5.73
C LEU A 58 53.58 -82.50 5.28
N GLN A 59 54.83 -82.18 4.91
CA GLN A 59 55.19 -80.87 4.36
C GLN A 59 54.45 -80.59 3.05
N ASP A 60 54.41 -81.56 2.12
CA ASP A 60 53.68 -81.44 0.86
C ASP A 60 52.17 -81.27 1.10
N SER A 61 51.61 -82.01 2.07
CA SER A 61 50.21 -81.88 2.49
C SER A 61 49.91 -80.50 3.08
N LEU A 62 50.81 -79.95 3.91
CA LEU A 62 50.65 -78.62 4.51
C LEU A 62 50.66 -77.52 3.45
N ILE A 63 51.56 -77.62 2.45
CA ILE A 63 51.59 -76.72 1.30
C ILE A 63 50.26 -76.82 0.52
N GLY A 64 49.78 -78.05 0.30
CA GLY A 64 48.48 -78.30 -0.34
C GLY A 64 47.32 -77.66 0.40
N PHE A 65 47.23 -77.83 1.73
CA PHE A 65 46.20 -77.21 2.57
C PHE A 65 46.30 -75.69 2.58
N SER A 66 47.50 -75.13 2.69
CA SER A 66 47.71 -73.67 2.65
C SER A 66 47.22 -73.08 1.33
N LYS A 67 47.56 -73.72 0.19
CA LYS A 67 47.08 -73.32 -1.13
C LYS A 67 45.56 -73.45 -1.25
N PHE A 68 44.98 -74.54 -0.76
CA PHE A 68 43.53 -74.73 -0.75
C PHE A 68 42.81 -73.66 0.08
N LEU A 69 43.32 -73.32 1.26
CA LEU A 69 42.76 -72.26 2.11
C LEU A 69 42.85 -70.89 1.43
N GLN A 70 43.98 -70.58 0.79
CA GLN A 70 44.15 -69.33 0.04
C GLN A 70 43.17 -69.23 -1.13
N GLU A 71 43.02 -70.30 -1.93
CA GLU A 71 42.08 -70.34 -3.04
C GLU A 71 40.62 -70.28 -2.58
N ASN A 72 40.27 -70.97 -1.50
CA ASN A 72 38.94 -70.93 -0.91
C ASN A 72 38.61 -69.53 -0.38
N ASN A 73 39.54 -68.90 0.35
CA ASN A 73 39.37 -67.54 0.81
C ASN A 73 39.21 -66.55 -0.36
N ALA A 74 39.99 -66.72 -1.43
CA ALA A 74 39.84 -65.92 -2.65
C ALA A 74 38.48 -66.14 -3.35
N LYS A 75 37.93 -67.36 -3.30
CA LYS A 75 36.56 -67.64 -3.79
C LYS A 75 35.51 -66.97 -2.90
N LYS A 76 35.65 -67.07 -1.58
CA LYS A 76 34.76 -66.43 -0.59
C LYS A 76 34.74 -64.91 -0.78
N VAL A 77 35.90 -64.25 -0.79
CA VAL A 77 36.00 -62.80 -0.98
C VAL A 77 35.40 -62.34 -2.31
N ARG A 78 35.61 -63.09 -3.41
CA ARG A 78 34.98 -62.78 -4.70
C ARG A 78 33.46 -62.93 -4.67
N ALA A 79 32.95 -63.98 -4.01
CA ALA A 79 31.51 -64.19 -3.87
C ALA A 79 30.87 -63.10 -2.99
N GLU A 80 31.50 -62.73 -1.89
CA GLU A 80 31.06 -61.65 -1.01
C GLU A 80 31.04 -60.30 -1.74
N LYS A 81 32.11 -59.97 -2.48
CA LYS A 81 32.15 -58.75 -3.29
C LYS A 81 31.03 -58.73 -4.33
N LYS A 82 30.82 -59.84 -5.05
CA LYS A 82 29.75 -59.94 -6.05
C LYS A 82 28.37 -59.78 -5.43
N ALA A 83 28.13 -60.39 -4.26
CA ALA A 83 26.87 -60.24 -3.54
C ALA A 83 26.62 -58.80 -3.08
N LEU A 84 27.65 -58.10 -2.61
CA LEU A 84 27.57 -56.68 -2.24
C LEU A 84 27.29 -55.79 -3.45
N ASP A 85 27.98 -56.01 -4.57
CA ASP A 85 27.77 -55.26 -5.81
C ASP A 85 26.34 -55.48 -6.35
N GLU A 86 25.84 -56.72 -6.35
CA GLU A 86 24.46 -57.04 -6.75
C GLU A 86 23.42 -56.42 -5.81
N ALA A 87 23.67 -56.42 -4.49
CA ALA A 87 22.77 -55.78 -3.52
C ALA A 87 22.70 -54.26 -3.75
N ARG A 88 23.84 -53.61 -4.02
CA ARG A 88 23.89 -52.18 -4.34
C ARG A 88 23.11 -51.87 -5.62
N ILE A 89 23.35 -52.63 -6.70
CA ILE A 89 22.64 -52.44 -7.98
C ILE A 89 21.13 -52.63 -7.78
N ARG A 90 20.71 -53.65 -7.01
CA ARG A 90 19.29 -53.87 -6.71
C ARG A 90 18.68 -52.66 -5.99
N GLN A 91 19.36 -52.13 -4.98
CA GLN A 91 18.88 -50.96 -4.24
C GLN A 91 18.77 -49.71 -5.12
N GLU A 92 19.74 -49.46 -6.00
CA GLU A 92 19.68 -48.37 -6.98
C GLU A 92 18.47 -48.53 -7.92
N LYS A 93 18.20 -49.75 -8.39
CA LYS A 93 17.03 -50.05 -9.23
C LYS A 93 15.71 -49.95 -8.49
N GLU A 94 15.64 -50.34 -7.22
CA GLU A 94 14.43 -50.17 -6.40
C GLU A 94 14.11 -48.69 -6.11
N ILE A 95 15.11 -47.82 -6.07
CA ILE A 95 14.89 -46.37 -5.98
C ILE A 95 14.34 -45.85 -7.31
N GLU A 96 14.97 -46.20 -8.44
CA GLU A 96 14.53 -45.80 -9.78
C GLU A 96 13.10 -46.26 -10.09
N ILE A 97 12.73 -47.49 -9.71
CA ILE A 97 11.37 -48.01 -9.86
C ILE A 97 10.38 -47.14 -9.08
N ARG A 98 10.67 -46.83 -7.82
CA ARG A 98 9.78 -45.98 -6.99
C ARG A 98 9.62 -44.57 -7.56
N GLU A 99 10.69 -43.98 -8.07
CA GLU A 99 10.63 -42.67 -8.73
C GLU A 99 9.75 -42.70 -9.98
N LEU A 100 9.90 -43.74 -10.81
CA LEU A 100 9.10 -43.93 -12.01
C LEU A 100 7.62 -44.23 -11.70
N GLU A 101 7.34 -45.02 -10.66
CA GLU A 101 5.98 -45.31 -10.19
C GLU A 101 5.28 -44.03 -9.72
N ASN A 102 5.96 -43.20 -8.92
CA ASN A 102 5.43 -41.91 -8.49
C ASN A 102 5.12 -41.00 -9.69
N LYS A 103 6.04 -40.92 -10.66
CA LYS A 103 5.84 -40.10 -11.87
C LYS A 103 4.67 -40.60 -12.71
N LEU A 104 4.52 -41.92 -12.80
CA LEU A 104 3.42 -42.55 -13.51
C LEU A 104 2.07 -42.23 -12.84
N GLU A 105 2.01 -42.25 -11.50
CA GLU A 105 0.81 -41.87 -10.75
C GLU A 105 0.44 -40.40 -10.96
N GLU A 106 1.42 -39.48 -10.93
CA GLU A 106 1.21 -38.06 -11.23
C GLU A 106 0.61 -37.86 -12.63
N LEU A 107 1.24 -38.46 -13.64
CA LEU A 107 0.79 -38.35 -15.03
C LEU A 107 -0.61 -38.97 -15.23
N GLN A 108 -0.94 -40.02 -14.50
CA GLN A 108 -2.29 -40.60 -14.52
C GLN A 108 -3.32 -39.64 -13.91
N LYS A 109 -2.98 -38.95 -12.82
CA LYS A 109 -3.85 -37.92 -12.23
C LYS A 109 -4.06 -36.75 -13.19
N GLU A 110 -3.00 -36.24 -13.80
CA GLU A 110 -3.07 -35.16 -14.80
C GLU A 110 -3.91 -35.59 -16.02
N ARG A 111 -3.73 -36.81 -16.51
CA ARG A 111 -4.55 -37.36 -17.58
C ARG A 111 -6.02 -37.44 -17.18
N ALA A 112 -6.32 -37.86 -15.95
CA ALA A 112 -7.69 -37.96 -15.48
C ALA A 112 -8.37 -36.58 -15.40
N THR A 113 -7.68 -35.56 -14.85
CA THR A 113 -8.21 -34.19 -14.77
C THR A 113 -8.35 -33.53 -16.15
N ALA A 114 -7.41 -33.76 -17.06
CA ALA A 114 -7.52 -33.31 -18.43
C ALA A 114 -8.71 -33.95 -19.15
N LYS A 115 -8.93 -35.25 -18.95
CA LYS A 115 -10.05 -35.98 -19.54
C LYS A 115 -11.40 -35.46 -19.05
N THR A 116 -11.58 -35.26 -17.74
CA THR A 116 -12.84 -34.71 -17.20
C THR A 116 -13.08 -33.28 -17.67
N THR A 117 -12.02 -32.48 -17.77
CA THR A 117 -12.11 -31.12 -18.32
C THR A 117 -12.53 -31.15 -19.79
N LEU A 118 -11.93 -32.03 -20.60
CA LEU A 118 -12.27 -32.20 -22.01
C LEU A 118 -13.74 -32.64 -22.18
N GLU A 119 -14.20 -33.64 -21.41
CA GLU A 119 -15.59 -34.10 -21.46
C GLU A 119 -16.58 -32.96 -21.15
N ARG A 120 -16.26 -32.12 -20.15
CA ARG A 120 -17.04 -30.93 -19.85
C ARG A 120 -17.02 -29.90 -20.99
N MET A 121 -15.86 -29.63 -21.58
CA MET A 121 -15.73 -28.68 -22.70
C MET A 121 -16.43 -29.18 -23.96
N MET A 122 -16.45 -30.49 -24.22
CA MET A 122 -17.19 -31.08 -25.33
C MET A 122 -18.69 -30.86 -25.22
N ALA A 123 -19.25 -30.84 -24.00
CA ALA A 123 -20.67 -30.53 -23.80
C ALA A 123 -20.99 -29.08 -24.24
N TYR A 124 -20.12 -28.12 -23.90
CA TYR A 124 -20.25 -26.74 -24.33
C TYR A 124 -20.03 -26.58 -25.84
N GLN A 125 -19.03 -27.26 -26.40
CA GLN A 125 -18.80 -27.25 -27.84
C GLN A 125 -20.03 -27.75 -28.60
N LYS A 126 -20.58 -28.91 -28.24
CA LYS A 126 -21.81 -29.46 -28.86
C LYS A 126 -23.00 -28.51 -28.75
N TYR A 127 -23.13 -27.83 -27.61
CA TYR A 127 -24.17 -26.82 -27.43
C TYR A 127 -23.97 -25.64 -28.39
N LEU A 128 -22.75 -25.11 -28.51
CA LEU A 128 -22.44 -24.00 -29.41
C LEU A 128 -22.59 -24.39 -30.88
N GLU A 129 -22.20 -25.62 -31.26
CA GLU A 129 -22.48 -26.18 -32.59
C GLU A 129 -23.98 -26.17 -32.88
N LEU A 130 -24.82 -26.65 -31.95
CA LEU A 130 -26.28 -26.62 -32.10
C LEU A 130 -26.82 -25.20 -32.23
N VAL A 131 -26.30 -24.24 -31.46
CA VAL A 131 -26.73 -22.83 -31.54
C VAL A 131 -26.41 -22.23 -32.91
N VAL A 132 -25.21 -22.50 -33.44
CA VAL A 132 -24.79 -22.08 -34.78
C VAL A 132 -25.73 -22.68 -35.84
N ASP A 133 -26.03 -23.97 -35.76
CA ASP A 133 -26.94 -24.67 -36.69
C ASP A 133 -28.35 -24.07 -36.70
N VAL A 134 -28.88 -23.67 -35.54
CA VAL A 134 -30.24 -23.13 -35.40
C VAL A 134 -30.32 -21.66 -35.83
N THR A 135 -29.33 -20.84 -35.46
CA THR A 135 -29.39 -19.39 -35.67
C THR A 135 -29.03 -18.97 -37.09
N GLN A 136 -28.22 -19.74 -37.82
CA GLN A 136 -27.78 -19.50 -39.22
C GLN A 136 -27.12 -18.14 -39.51
N GLU A 137 -27.11 -17.21 -38.56
CA GLU A 137 -26.47 -15.89 -38.64
C GLU A 137 -24.94 -15.98 -38.46
N TYR A 138 -24.49 -17.01 -37.74
CA TYR A 138 -23.07 -17.30 -37.48
C TYR A 138 -22.66 -18.54 -38.27
N HIS A 139 -21.47 -18.54 -38.87
CA HIS A 139 -20.99 -19.67 -39.68
C HIS A 139 -20.09 -20.59 -38.85
N GLU A 140 -19.32 -20.01 -37.93
CA GLU A 140 -18.50 -20.74 -36.98
C GLU A 140 -18.81 -20.36 -35.53
N ILE A 141 -18.52 -21.25 -34.59
CA ILE A 141 -18.60 -20.97 -33.14
C ILE A 141 -17.77 -19.72 -32.78
N ASN A 142 -16.62 -19.55 -33.44
CA ASN A 142 -15.75 -18.39 -33.21
C ASN A 142 -16.42 -17.07 -33.55
N ASP A 143 -17.26 -17.03 -34.60
CA ASP A 143 -18.00 -15.82 -34.98
C ASP A 143 -18.97 -15.40 -33.87
N LEU A 144 -19.70 -16.39 -33.32
CA LEU A 144 -20.62 -16.19 -32.20
C LEU A 144 -19.88 -15.71 -30.95
N LEU A 145 -18.74 -16.33 -30.62
CA LEU A 145 -17.94 -15.94 -29.46
C LEU A 145 -17.34 -14.54 -29.61
N LEU A 146 -16.85 -14.19 -30.79
CA LEU A 146 -16.31 -12.86 -31.09
C LEU A 146 -17.41 -11.79 -30.99
N ARG A 147 -18.60 -12.09 -31.51
CA ARG A 147 -19.76 -11.21 -31.40
C ARG A 147 -20.17 -11.02 -29.94
N HIS A 148 -20.29 -12.11 -29.18
CA HIS A 148 -20.58 -12.04 -27.75
C HIS A 148 -19.52 -11.20 -27.03
N SER A 149 -18.23 -11.45 -27.25
CA SER A 149 -17.14 -10.69 -26.62
C SER A 149 -17.21 -9.20 -26.93
N THR A 150 -17.50 -8.83 -28.17
CA THR A 150 -17.64 -7.42 -28.57
C THR A 150 -18.86 -6.79 -27.89
N LEU A 151 -20.00 -7.50 -27.86
CA LEU A 151 -21.21 -7.02 -27.18
C LEU A 151 -20.98 -6.84 -25.69
N THR A 152 -20.38 -7.82 -25.00
CA THR A 152 -20.04 -7.71 -23.58
C THR A 152 -19.12 -6.52 -23.33
N SER A 153 -18.06 -6.35 -24.14
CA SER A 153 -17.16 -5.18 -24.01
C SER A 153 -17.92 -3.86 -24.19
N THR A 154 -18.79 -3.76 -25.20
CA THR A 154 -19.57 -2.53 -25.43
C THR A 154 -20.60 -2.27 -24.33
N CYS A 155 -21.18 -3.32 -23.73
CA CYS A 155 -22.09 -3.20 -22.59
C CYS A 155 -21.33 -2.71 -21.35
N ASP A 156 -20.13 -3.24 -21.10
CA ASP A 156 -19.29 -2.82 -19.97
C ASP A 156 -18.85 -1.35 -20.13
N ASP A 157 -18.45 -0.95 -21.34
CA ASP A 157 -18.07 0.42 -21.63
C ASP A 157 -19.26 1.39 -21.49
N LEU A 158 -20.45 0.99 -21.97
CA LEU A 158 -21.66 1.78 -21.81
C LEU A 158 -22.08 1.89 -20.34
N ALA A 159 -21.96 0.82 -19.56
CA ALA A 159 -22.25 0.83 -18.14
C ALA A 159 -21.35 1.81 -17.39
N LYS A 160 -20.04 1.78 -17.66
CA LYS A 160 -19.09 2.76 -17.11
C LYS A 160 -19.43 4.19 -17.50
N HIS A 161 -19.74 4.43 -18.78
CA HIS A 161 -20.11 5.76 -19.24
C HIS A 161 -21.40 6.28 -18.58
N ILE A 162 -22.37 5.40 -18.31
CA ILE A 162 -23.58 5.76 -17.56
C ILE A 162 -23.24 6.14 -16.12
N GLU A 163 -22.35 5.39 -15.47
CA GLU A 163 -21.87 5.69 -14.11
C GLU A 163 -21.18 7.06 -14.06
N GLU A 164 -20.23 7.33 -14.98
CA GLU A 164 -19.55 8.63 -15.10
C GLU A 164 -20.53 9.78 -15.38
N CYS A 165 -21.52 9.57 -16.24
CA CYS A 165 -22.57 10.55 -16.49
C CYS A 165 -23.44 10.81 -15.26
N SER A 166 -23.75 9.77 -14.49
CA SER A 166 -24.53 9.90 -13.25
C SER A 166 -23.76 10.70 -12.21
N ASP A 167 -22.46 10.43 -12.04
CA ASP A 167 -21.60 11.17 -11.12
C ASP A 167 -21.47 12.64 -11.52
N THR A 168 -21.26 12.93 -12.80
CA THR A 168 -21.18 14.31 -13.31
C THR A 168 -22.52 15.05 -13.20
N LEU A 169 -23.66 14.36 -13.38
CA LEU A 169 -24.97 14.96 -13.14
C LEU A 169 -25.19 15.28 -11.66
N GLU A 170 -24.73 14.42 -10.76
CA GLU A 170 -24.89 14.64 -9.33
C GLU A 170 -24.02 15.80 -8.84
N THR A 171 -22.77 15.91 -9.31
CA THR A 171 -21.92 17.08 -9.00
C THR A 171 -22.55 18.36 -9.53
N LEU A 172 -23.03 18.38 -10.78
CA LEU A 172 -23.68 19.56 -11.35
C LEU A 172 -24.97 19.94 -10.61
N ARG A 173 -25.73 18.96 -10.11
CA ARG A 173 -26.91 19.21 -9.27
C ARG A 173 -26.53 19.88 -7.95
N VAL A 174 -25.50 19.38 -7.28
CA VAL A 174 -24.99 19.97 -6.03
C VAL A 174 -24.53 21.41 -6.27
N ASP A 175 -23.76 21.64 -7.33
CA ASP A 175 -23.26 22.97 -7.70
C ASP A 175 -24.41 23.95 -8.02
N LEU A 176 -25.43 23.48 -8.75
CA LEU A 176 -26.61 24.29 -9.07
C LEU A 176 -27.40 24.67 -7.81
N VAL A 177 -27.57 23.75 -6.86
CA VAL A 177 -28.22 24.04 -5.59
C VAL A 177 -27.42 25.07 -4.79
N ALA A 178 -26.09 24.91 -4.73
CA ALA A 178 -25.21 25.85 -4.05
C ALA A 178 -25.27 27.25 -4.70
N TYR A 179 -25.20 27.33 -6.02
CA TYR A 179 -25.32 28.58 -6.78
C TYR A 179 -26.67 29.26 -6.53
N ARG A 180 -27.78 28.51 -6.61
CA ARG A 180 -29.12 29.07 -6.32
C ARG A 180 -29.22 29.62 -4.90
N LYS A 181 -28.60 28.96 -3.92
CA LYS A 181 -28.58 29.46 -2.54
C LYS A 181 -27.76 30.75 -2.45
N ALA A 182 -26.55 30.76 -2.99
CA ALA A 182 -25.68 31.93 -2.99
C ALA A 182 -26.33 33.14 -3.66
N SER A 183 -26.96 32.97 -4.83
CA SER A 183 -27.66 34.06 -5.50
C SER A 183 -28.89 34.56 -4.71
N LYS A 184 -29.62 33.68 -4.02
CA LYS A 184 -30.72 34.10 -3.15
C LYS A 184 -30.21 34.93 -1.96
N ASP A 185 -29.12 34.48 -1.34
CA ASP A 185 -28.49 35.18 -0.22
C ASP A 185 -27.97 36.57 -0.69
N GLU A 186 -27.41 36.65 -1.90
CA GLU A 186 -26.97 37.91 -2.53
C GLU A 186 -28.15 38.86 -2.79
N ILE A 187 -29.27 38.35 -3.34
CA ILE A 187 -30.49 39.15 -3.55
C ILE A 187 -31.00 39.72 -2.23
N LEU A 188 -31.06 38.90 -1.16
CA LEU A 188 -31.51 39.36 0.16
C LEU A 188 -30.58 40.45 0.73
N ASN A 189 -29.27 40.31 0.55
CA ASN A 189 -28.30 41.33 0.96
C ASN A 189 -28.52 42.64 0.19
N LEU A 190 -28.69 42.58 -1.13
CA LEU A 190 -28.99 43.77 -1.94
C LEU A 190 -30.34 44.41 -1.56
N GLU A 191 -31.37 43.61 -1.26
CA GLU A 191 -32.66 44.13 -0.77
C GLU A 191 -32.53 44.86 0.57
N ASN A 192 -31.71 44.34 1.48
CA ASN A 192 -31.40 44.98 2.75
C ASN A 192 -30.66 46.32 2.55
N ASP A 193 -29.69 46.36 1.63
CA ASP A 193 -28.96 47.57 1.26
C ASP A 193 -29.89 48.63 0.66
N VAL A 194 -30.77 48.23 -0.27
CA VAL A 194 -31.78 49.11 -0.86
C VAL A 194 -32.74 49.66 0.19
N SER A 195 -33.20 48.82 1.12
CA SER A 195 -34.06 49.24 2.23
C SER A 195 -33.37 50.28 3.12
N SER A 196 -32.11 50.04 3.48
CA SER A 196 -31.29 50.95 4.28
C SER A 196 -31.07 52.29 3.57
N ALA A 197 -30.75 52.25 2.27
CA ALA A 197 -30.60 53.45 1.45
C ALA A 197 -31.91 54.25 1.34
N LYS A 198 -33.06 53.58 1.16
CA LYS A 198 -34.39 54.22 1.13
C LYS A 198 -34.71 54.91 2.45
N GLN A 199 -34.46 54.26 3.60
CA GLN A 199 -34.66 54.86 4.91
C GLN A 199 -33.79 56.10 5.11
N MET A 200 -32.52 56.04 4.69
CA MET A 200 -31.61 57.19 4.76
C MET A 200 -32.08 58.34 3.86
N HIS A 201 -32.53 58.04 2.65
CA HIS A 201 -33.09 59.02 1.72
C HIS A 201 -34.33 59.71 2.30
N GLU A 202 -35.29 58.95 2.83
CA GLU A 202 -36.50 59.50 3.45
C GLU A 202 -36.16 60.36 4.68
N LYS A 203 -35.17 59.96 5.48
CA LYS A 203 -34.68 60.78 6.59
C LYS A 203 -34.12 62.11 6.09
N LYS A 204 -33.24 62.09 5.08
CA LYS A 204 -32.65 63.30 4.49
C LYS A 204 -33.71 64.20 3.86
N LYS A 205 -34.69 63.62 3.16
CA LYS A 205 -35.82 64.35 2.58
C LYS A 205 -36.65 65.08 3.65
N ARG A 206 -36.94 64.44 4.78
CA ARG A 206 -37.62 65.08 5.93
C ARG A 206 -36.79 66.21 6.54
N GLU A 207 -35.48 65.99 6.71
CA GLU A 207 -34.55 67.03 7.19
C GLU A 207 -34.55 68.25 6.27
N THR A 208 -34.46 68.04 4.95
CA THR A 208 -34.51 69.12 3.95
C THR A 208 -35.83 69.87 4.00
N ALA A 209 -36.97 69.17 3.98
CA ALA A 209 -38.29 69.83 4.06
C ALA A 209 -38.44 70.68 5.34
N GLY A 210 -37.90 70.22 6.47
CA GLY A 210 -37.88 70.99 7.71
C GLY A 210 -36.94 72.21 7.69
N ILE A 211 -35.89 72.20 6.87
CA ILE A 211 -35.03 73.37 6.63
C ILE A 211 -35.75 74.35 5.69
N GLU A 212 -36.35 73.87 4.61
CA GLU A 212 -37.13 74.68 3.65
C GLU A 212 -38.27 75.42 4.35
N GLN A 213 -39.08 74.73 5.16
CA GLN A 213 -40.17 75.36 5.91
C GLN A 213 -39.69 76.47 6.87
N ARG A 214 -38.52 76.27 7.51
CA ARG A 214 -37.91 77.31 8.35
C ARG A 214 -37.44 78.49 7.52
N MET A 215 -36.84 78.23 6.36
CA MET A 215 -36.40 79.27 5.44
C MET A 215 -37.59 80.10 4.93
N ASP A 216 -38.68 79.46 4.53
CA ASP A 216 -39.91 80.14 4.10
C ASP A 216 -40.50 81.00 5.21
N SER A 217 -40.52 80.49 6.44
CA SER A 217 -40.99 81.26 7.62
C SER A 217 -40.15 82.52 7.84
N ILE A 218 -38.82 82.41 7.70
CA ILE A 218 -37.89 83.55 7.81
C ILE A 218 -38.11 84.54 6.66
N LEU A 219 -38.25 84.05 5.42
CA LEU A 219 -38.49 84.88 4.24
C LEU A 219 -39.83 85.61 4.32
N GLN A 220 -40.89 84.94 4.76
CA GLN A 220 -42.21 85.54 4.97
C GLN A 220 -42.18 86.60 6.07
N ALA A 221 -41.47 86.35 7.18
CA ALA A 221 -41.26 87.33 8.24
C ALA A 221 -40.45 88.54 7.74
N ALA A 222 -39.41 88.31 6.93
CA ALA A 222 -38.64 89.38 6.29
C ALA A 222 -39.49 90.21 5.31
N ALA A 223 -40.27 89.56 4.44
CA ALA A 223 -41.17 90.21 3.50
C ALA A 223 -42.24 91.06 4.21
N SER A 224 -42.84 90.53 5.28
CA SER A 224 -43.82 91.25 6.10
C SER A 224 -43.19 92.49 6.75
N ARG A 225 -41.97 92.39 7.29
CA ARG A 225 -41.23 93.55 7.82
C ARG A 225 -40.90 94.57 6.74
N THR A 226 -40.49 94.12 5.56
CA THR A 226 -40.21 95.01 4.42
C THR A 226 -41.47 95.73 3.94
N LEU A 227 -42.61 95.03 3.88
CA LEU A 227 -43.90 95.62 3.53
C LEU A 227 -44.34 96.66 4.57
N ALA A 228 -44.28 96.32 5.86
CA ALA A 228 -44.61 97.24 6.95
C ALA A 228 -43.73 98.49 6.90
N ARG A 229 -42.42 98.32 6.65
CA ARG A 229 -41.49 99.44 6.42
C ARG A 229 -41.92 100.30 5.23
N GLY A 230 -42.26 99.68 4.10
CA GLY A 230 -42.73 100.38 2.90
C GLY A 230 -44.02 101.16 3.13
N GLN A 231 -44.99 100.56 3.83
CA GLN A 231 -46.24 101.22 4.21
C GLN A 231 -46.01 102.42 5.14
N ALA A 232 -45.13 102.29 6.14
CA ALA A 232 -44.77 103.40 7.02
C ALA A 232 -44.09 104.54 6.24
N CYS A 233 -43.18 104.21 5.31
CA CYS A 233 -42.56 105.19 4.42
C CYS A 233 -43.58 105.92 3.55
N MET A 234 -44.50 105.20 2.89
CA MET A 234 -45.55 105.80 2.05
C MET A 234 -46.53 106.67 2.86
N ALA A 235 -46.88 106.26 4.08
CA ALA A 235 -47.72 107.05 4.96
C ALA A 235 -47.03 108.36 5.37
N ALA A 236 -45.72 108.30 5.67
CA ALA A 236 -44.90 109.47 5.91
C ALA A 236 -44.84 110.40 4.68
N ASP A 237 -44.59 109.86 3.49
CA ASP A 237 -44.59 110.61 2.22
C ASP A 237 -45.93 111.32 1.98
N ASN A 238 -47.05 110.63 2.24
CA ASN A 238 -48.40 111.16 2.06
C ASN A 238 -48.70 112.29 3.05
N LEU A 239 -48.41 112.09 4.34
CA LEU A 239 -48.58 113.11 5.37
C LEU A 239 -47.72 114.35 5.07
N PHE A 240 -46.46 114.15 4.69
CA PHE A 240 -45.55 115.22 4.31
C PHE A 240 -46.07 116.00 3.09
N SER A 241 -46.52 115.29 2.04
CA SER A 241 -47.11 115.92 0.85
C SER A 241 -48.34 116.77 1.19
N ARG A 242 -49.19 116.32 2.13
CA ARG A 242 -50.34 117.08 2.63
C ARG A 242 -49.90 118.32 3.40
N VAL A 243 -48.90 118.19 4.28
CA VAL A 243 -48.32 119.33 5.00
C VAL A 243 -47.74 120.36 4.03
N CYS A 244 -46.99 119.92 3.01
CA CYS A 244 -46.46 120.81 1.97
C CYS A 244 -47.56 121.54 1.21
N HIS A 245 -48.73 120.91 0.97
CA HIS A 245 -49.86 121.58 0.31
C HIS A 245 -50.59 122.58 1.22
N CYS A 246 -50.72 122.28 2.51
CA CYS A 246 -51.47 123.12 3.46
C CYS A 246 -50.61 124.19 4.13
N SER A 247 -49.29 124.07 4.09
CA SER A 247 -48.37 125.06 4.64
C SER A 247 -48.17 126.22 3.67
N ARG A 248 -48.17 127.45 4.21
CA ARG A 248 -47.78 128.65 3.45
C ARG A 248 -46.26 128.84 3.37
N ILE A 249 -45.49 127.95 4.01
CA ILE A 249 -44.02 127.96 4.03
C ILE A 249 -43.54 126.85 3.08
N SER A 250 -42.55 127.18 2.24
CA SER A 250 -41.94 126.20 1.35
C SER A 250 -41.07 125.23 2.16
N HIS A 251 -41.31 123.93 2.01
CA HIS A 251 -40.54 122.88 2.68
C HIS A 251 -39.59 122.21 1.69
N PRO A 252 -38.33 121.92 2.07
CA PRO A 252 -37.37 121.23 1.21
C PRO A 252 -37.81 119.80 0.90
N VAL A 253 -37.57 119.35 -0.34
CA VAL A 253 -37.89 117.98 -0.75
C VAL A 253 -37.00 117.01 0.02
N HIS A 254 -37.61 116.13 0.81
CA HIS A 254 -36.92 115.07 1.53
C HIS A 254 -37.31 113.72 0.97
N THR A 255 -36.32 112.87 0.67
CA THR A 255 -36.53 111.48 0.23
C THR A 255 -36.52 110.49 1.40
N ASN A 256 -36.09 110.95 2.58
CA ASN A 256 -36.03 110.13 3.79
C ASN A 256 -37.31 110.33 4.62
N SER A 257 -38.08 109.25 4.78
CA SER A 257 -39.36 109.25 5.47
C SER A 257 -39.30 109.72 6.94
N LEU A 258 -38.17 109.52 7.64
CA LEU A 258 -38.02 110.04 9.01
C LEU A 258 -37.95 111.57 9.02
N LYS A 259 -37.13 112.15 8.13
CA LYS A 259 -37.00 113.61 8.00
C LYS A 259 -38.30 114.26 7.55
N GLN A 260 -39.07 113.57 6.71
CA GLN A 260 -40.41 114.01 6.33
C GLN A 260 -41.37 114.05 7.53
N LEU A 261 -41.36 113.02 8.39
CA LEU A 261 -42.17 112.99 9.60
C LEU A 261 -41.75 114.07 10.60
N ASP A 262 -40.46 114.41 10.69
CA ASP A 262 -40.00 115.53 11.53
C ASP A 262 -40.67 116.84 11.09
N VAL A 263 -40.68 117.14 9.79
CA VAL A 263 -41.36 118.33 9.24
C VAL A 263 -42.88 118.29 9.47
N VAL A 264 -43.50 117.11 9.32
CA VAL A 264 -44.93 116.93 9.64
C VAL A 264 -45.19 117.21 11.13
N GLY A 265 -44.31 116.72 12.01
CA GLY A 265 -44.36 116.95 13.46
C GLY A 265 -44.23 118.42 13.83
N ASP A 266 -43.25 119.11 13.25
CA ASP A 266 -43.04 120.56 13.45
C ASP A 266 -44.27 121.34 13.00
N TYR A 267 -44.79 121.07 11.80
CA TYR A 267 -45.99 121.74 11.29
C TYR A 267 -47.24 121.51 12.15
N ILE A 268 -47.47 120.28 12.62
CA ILE A 268 -48.59 119.97 13.51
C ILE A 268 -48.41 120.67 14.86
N THR A 269 -47.18 120.75 15.37
CA THR A 269 -46.86 121.45 16.62
C THR A 269 -47.13 122.94 16.48
N ASP A 270 -46.69 123.56 15.38
CA ASP A 270 -46.94 124.96 15.05
C ASP A 270 -48.44 125.25 14.93
N ILE A 271 -49.20 124.41 14.20
CA ILE A 271 -50.66 124.54 14.11
C ILE A 271 -51.30 124.43 15.50
N ASN A 272 -50.91 123.45 16.30
CA ASN A 272 -51.46 123.29 17.65
C ASN A 272 -51.12 124.49 18.54
N GLN A 273 -49.93 125.08 18.38
CA GLN A 273 -49.53 126.28 19.08
C GLN A 273 -50.35 127.49 18.62
N ILE A 274 -50.63 127.63 17.31
CA ILE A 274 -51.55 128.64 16.75
C ILE A 274 -52.98 128.44 17.26
N ILE A 275 -53.48 127.21 17.34
CA ILE A 275 -54.83 126.92 17.88
C ILE A 275 -54.87 127.22 19.38
N ARG A 276 -53.82 126.90 20.13
CA ARG A 276 -53.72 127.22 21.57
C ARG A 276 -53.65 128.73 21.79
N THR A 277 -52.89 129.48 21.00
CA THR A 277 -52.86 130.95 21.08
C THR A 277 -54.20 131.54 20.65
N TYR A 278 -54.87 131.02 19.62
CA TYR A 278 -56.20 131.47 19.21
C TYR A 278 -57.29 131.17 20.26
N ARG A 279 -57.27 129.99 20.89
CA ARG A 279 -58.15 129.67 22.03
C ARG A 279 -57.82 130.53 23.25
N GLY A 280 -56.55 130.86 23.49
CA GLY A 280 -56.14 131.81 24.53
C GLY A 280 -56.55 133.27 24.24
N SER A 281 -56.62 133.67 22.97
CA SER A 281 -57.08 134.99 22.52
C SER A 281 -58.60 135.11 22.47
N SER A 282 -59.33 134.01 22.24
CA SER A 282 -60.80 133.97 22.28
C SER A 282 -61.36 134.20 23.71
N PHE A 283 -60.55 133.96 24.75
CA PHE A 283 -60.88 134.31 26.14
C PHE A 283 -60.46 135.75 26.55
N ARG A 284 -59.80 136.53 25.68
CA ARG A 284 -59.40 137.93 25.97
C ARG A 284 -60.31 139.01 25.36
N ASN A 285 -61.38 138.63 24.65
CA ASN A 285 -62.39 139.56 24.10
C ASN A 285 -63.77 139.38 24.76
N ILE A 286 -63.77 139.19 26.08
CA ILE A 286 -64.91 139.53 26.95
C ILE A 286 -64.35 140.54 27.94
N TYR A 287 -64.35 141.82 27.57
CA TYR A 287 -64.53 143.04 28.36
C TYR A 287 -64.30 144.25 27.46
#